data_AF-A0A1G2I9Y9-F1
#
_entry.id   AF-A0A1G2I9Y9-F1
#
_cell.length_a   1.000
_cell.length_b   1.000
_cell.length_c   1.000
_cell.angle_alpha   90.00
_cell.angle_beta   90.00
_cell.angle_gamma   90.00
#
_symmetry.space_group_name_H-M   'P 1'
#
loop_
_entity.id
_entity.type
_entity.pdbx_description
1 polymer ?
#
loop_
_entity_poly.entity_id
_entity_poly.type
_entity_poly.pdbx_seq_one_letter_code
_entity_poly.pdbx_strand_id
1 'polypeptide(L)'
;MKKVLSQIISAILGIWLAVLFVPGVKINLFANSSFFGVPLTLQWQIILLLGVALGLLNFFVKPVIGIVTLPLRIITLGLFSIVVNMAIIWILDFIFKEITVPWFWPLFYTTVIIWFANIIIQKFIIKDED
;
A
#
# COMPACT_ATOMS: atom_id res chain seq x y z
N MET A 1 -0.39 19.03 2.59
CA MET A 1 0.22 18.56 1.34
C MET A 1 1.37 17.58 1.58
N LYS A 2 2.39 17.93 2.38
CA LYS A 2 3.54 17.05 2.69
C LYS A 2 3.16 15.64 3.19
N LYS A 3 2.11 15.54 4.02
CA LYS A 3 1.60 14.25 4.55
C LYS A 3 1.05 13.30 3.49
N VAL A 4 0.43 13.82 2.42
CA VAL A 4 -0.10 12.97 1.32
C VAL A 4 1.05 12.53 0.43
N LEU A 5 1.98 13.44 0.13
CA LEU A 5 3.15 13.14 -0.68
C LEU A 5 4.02 12.05 -0.03
N SER A 6 4.24 12.13 1.30
CA SER A 6 4.99 11.10 2.01
C SER A 6 4.28 9.74 1.99
N GLN A 7 2.95 9.70 2.06
CA GLN A 7 2.19 8.45 1.92
C GLN A 7 2.34 7.83 0.54
N ILE A 8 2.28 8.63 -0.52
CA ILE A 8 2.44 8.16 -1.91
C ILE A 8 3.87 7.61 -2.11
N ILE A 9 4.91 8.36 -1.70
CA ILE A 9 6.30 7.92 -1.84
C ILE A 9 6.55 6.63 -1.06
N SER A 10 6.05 6.56 0.18
CA SER A 10 6.16 5.36 1.02
C SER A 10 5.44 4.17 0.41
N ALA A 11 4.27 4.39 -0.21
CA ALA A 11 3.51 3.34 -0.86
C ALA A 11 4.20 2.80 -2.12
N ILE A 12 4.74 3.69 -2.96
CA ILE A 12 5.53 3.31 -4.15
C ILE A 12 6.72 2.44 -3.73
N LEU A 13 7.53 2.92 -2.77
CA LEU A 13 8.68 2.19 -2.28
C LEU A 13 8.29 0.89 -1.59
N GLY A 14 7.23 0.92 -0.78
CA GLY A 14 6.74 -0.25 -0.07
C GLY A 14 6.25 -1.36 -1.01
N ILE A 15 5.53 -1.00 -2.08
CA ILE A 15 5.09 -1.96 -3.11
C ILE A 15 6.30 -2.50 -3.87
N TRP A 16 7.23 -1.64 -4.27
CA TRP A 16 8.45 -2.06 -4.95
C TRP A 16 9.25 -3.07 -4.12
N LEU A 17 9.46 -2.77 -2.83
CA LEU A 17 10.12 -3.68 -1.89
C LEU A 17 9.31 -4.96 -1.68
N ALA A 18 7.98 -4.88 -1.56
CA ALA A 18 7.15 -6.05 -1.34
C ALA A 18 7.23 -7.04 -2.51
N VAL A 19 7.25 -6.55 -3.75
CA VAL A 19 7.40 -7.40 -4.94
C VAL A 19 8.77 -8.10 -4.97
N LEU A 20 9.82 -7.45 -4.44
CA LEU A 20 11.15 -8.04 -4.39
C LEU A 20 11.32 -9.05 -3.26
N PHE A 21 10.79 -8.76 -2.07
CA PHE A 21 11.07 -9.53 -0.85
C PHE A 21 9.98 -10.52 -0.45
N VAL A 22 8.76 -10.40 -0.98
CA VAL A 22 7.63 -11.26 -0.58
C VAL A 22 7.32 -12.27 -1.68
N PRO A 23 7.61 -13.56 -1.47
CA PRO A 23 7.21 -14.61 -2.40
C PRO A 23 5.69 -14.62 -2.56
N GLY A 24 5.23 -14.57 -3.80
CA GLY A 24 3.81 -14.62 -4.15
C GLY A 24 3.18 -13.26 -4.46
N VAL A 25 3.81 -12.14 -4.10
CA VAL A 25 3.39 -10.82 -4.60
C VAL A 25 3.87 -10.67 -6.03
N LYS A 26 2.95 -10.54 -6.97
CA LYS A 26 3.27 -10.45 -8.39
C LYS A 26 2.62 -9.23 -9.01
N ILE A 27 3.31 -8.67 -10.00
CA ILE A 27 2.74 -7.67 -10.90
C ILE A 27 2.45 -8.36 -12.22
N ASN A 28 1.19 -8.31 -12.63
CA ASN A 28 0.74 -8.84 -13.91
C ASN A 28 0.77 -7.73 -14.95
N LEU A 29 1.52 -7.95 -16.02
CA LEU A 29 1.58 -7.05 -17.16
C LEU A 29 0.55 -7.51 -18.19
N PHE A 30 -0.44 -6.69 -18.48
CA PHE A 30 -1.39 -6.96 -19.55
C PHE A 30 -1.03 -6.12 -20.76
N ALA A 31 -0.81 -6.75 -21.91
CA ALA A 31 -0.42 -6.03 -23.14
C ALA A 31 -1.45 -4.97 -23.59
N ASN A 32 -2.71 -5.12 -23.16
CA ASN A 32 -3.81 -4.19 -23.46
C ASN A 32 -4.24 -3.34 -22.26
N SER A 33 -3.57 -3.42 -21.11
CA SER A 33 -3.89 -2.51 -19.99
C SER A 33 -3.44 -1.10 -20.33
N SER A 34 -4.39 -0.16 -20.35
CA SER A 34 -4.10 1.26 -20.45
C SER A 34 -4.80 1.99 -19.32
N PHE A 35 -4.12 2.99 -18.76
CA PHE A 35 -4.68 3.88 -17.75
C PHE A 35 -4.81 5.26 -18.36
N PHE A 36 -6.05 5.74 -18.53
CA PHE A 36 -6.36 6.99 -19.25
C PHE A 36 -5.70 7.08 -20.64
N GLY A 37 -5.65 5.96 -21.37
CA GLY A 37 -5.03 5.91 -22.70
C GLY A 37 -3.51 5.80 -22.71
N VAL A 38 -2.85 5.81 -21.53
CA VAL A 38 -1.42 5.51 -21.41
C VAL A 38 -1.24 3.99 -21.28
N PRO A 39 -0.53 3.33 -22.21
CA PRO A 39 -0.31 1.90 -22.14
C PRO A 39 0.61 1.56 -20.96
N LEU A 40 0.17 0.64 -20.11
CA LEU A 40 0.91 0.14 -18.95
C LEU A 40 1.74 -1.09 -19.38
N THR A 41 2.80 -0.85 -20.14
CA THR A 41 3.66 -1.93 -20.67
C THR A 41 4.83 -2.26 -19.74
N LEU A 42 5.19 -1.33 -18.85
CA LEU A 42 6.36 -1.47 -18.00
C LEU A 42 5.97 -1.58 -16.52
N GLN A 43 6.67 -2.45 -15.79
CA GLN A 43 6.40 -2.73 -14.38
C GLN A 43 6.47 -1.48 -13.50
N TRP A 44 7.42 -0.56 -13.76
CA TRP A 44 7.55 0.67 -12.97
C TRP A 44 6.34 1.61 -13.11
N GLN A 45 5.66 1.61 -14.26
CA GLN A 45 4.44 2.40 -14.48
C GLN A 45 3.31 1.88 -13.60
N ILE A 46 3.17 0.56 -13.53
CA ILE A 46 2.19 -0.10 -12.68
C ILE A 46 2.49 0.16 -11.20
N ILE A 47 3.76 0.04 -10.78
CA ILE A 47 4.15 0.34 -9.39
C ILE A 47 3.82 1.80 -9.02
N LEU A 48 4.08 2.74 -9.92
CA LEU A 48 3.69 4.14 -9.71
C LEU A 48 2.17 4.29 -9.54
N LEU A 49 1.38 3.70 -10.43
CA LEU A 49 -0.08 3.74 -10.36
C LEU A 49 -0.59 3.14 -9.05
N LEU A 50 -0.11 1.95 -8.70
CA LEU A 50 -0.49 1.24 -7.48
C LEU A 50 -0.06 2.00 -6.23
N GLY A 51 1.13 2.60 -6.23
CA GLY A 51 1.65 3.40 -5.12
C GLY A 51 0.85 4.68 -4.90
N VAL A 52 0.46 5.37 -5.97
CA VAL A 52 -0.46 6.51 -5.90
C VAL A 52 -1.82 6.07 -5.37
N ALA A 53 -2.40 5.01 -5.91
CA ALA A 53 -3.69 4.49 -5.48
C ALA A 53 -3.67 4.05 -4.00
N LEU A 54 -2.63 3.34 -3.58
CA LEU A 54 -2.46 2.93 -2.19
C LEU A 54 -2.24 4.13 -1.25
N GLY A 55 -1.50 5.15 -1.68
CA GLY A 55 -1.39 6.42 -0.97
C GLY A 55 -2.75 7.08 -0.76
N LEU A 56 -3.59 7.11 -1.80
CA LEU A 56 -4.95 7.64 -1.71
C LEU A 56 -5.85 6.79 -0.80
N LEU A 57 -5.78 5.45 -0.89
CA LEU A 57 -6.51 4.55 0.01
C LEU A 57 -6.09 4.79 1.49
N ASN A 58 -4.80 5.00 1.74
CA ASN A 58 -4.29 5.32 3.08
C ASN A 58 -4.77 6.68 3.59
N PHE A 59 -5.05 7.63 2.70
CA PHE A 59 -5.55 8.95 3.08
C PHE A 59 -7.07 8.95 3.29
N PHE A 60 -7.84 8.34 2.40
CA PHE A 60 -9.32 8.40 2.42
C PHE A 60 -9.98 7.20 3.09
N VAL A 61 -9.52 5.97 2.78
CA VAL A 61 -10.20 4.74 3.20
C VAL A 61 -9.76 4.31 4.61
N LYS A 62 -8.46 4.43 4.91
CA LYS A 62 -7.90 4.04 6.21
C LYS A 62 -8.57 4.74 7.40
N PRO A 63 -8.86 6.06 7.38
CA PRO A 63 -9.57 6.71 8.48
C PRO A 63 -10.97 6.16 8.69
N VAL A 64 -11.71 5.91 7.60
CA VAL A 64 -13.08 5.39 7.66
C VAL A 64 -13.10 3.98 8.27
N ILE A 65 -12.28 3.06 7.74
CA ILE A 65 -12.16 1.71 8.32
C ILE A 65 -11.63 1.77 9.75
N GLY A 66 -10.72 2.71 10.03
CA GLY A 66 -10.16 2.91 11.37
C GLY A 66 -11.21 3.25 12.43
N ILE A 67 -12.18 4.09 12.09
CA ILE A 67 -13.28 4.45 13.00
C ILE A 67 -14.19 3.25 13.25
N VAL A 68 -14.59 2.54 12.20
CA VAL A 68 -15.47 1.36 12.31
C VAL A 68 -14.81 0.24 13.12
N THR A 69 -13.50 0.07 12.96
CA THR A 69 -12.72 -0.99 13.63
C THR A 69 -12.16 -0.57 14.98
N LEU A 70 -12.44 0.66 15.43
CA LEU A 70 -11.91 1.22 16.68
C LEU A 70 -12.26 0.39 17.93
N PRO A 71 -13.51 -0.09 18.12
CA PRO A 71 -13.84 -0.93 19.28
C PRO A 71 -13.03 -2.22 19.32
N LEU A 72 -12.90 -2.89 18.15
CA LEU A 72 -12.10 -4.11 18.01
C LEU A 72 -10.61 -3.84 18.26
N ARG A 73 -10.08 -2.70 17.80
CA ARG A 73 -8.70 -2.30 18.08
C ARG A 73 -8.47 -2.11 19.56
N ILE A 74 -9.40 -1.52 20.31
CA ILE A 74 -9.27 -1.36 21.76
C ILE A 74 -9.27 -2.73 22.45
N ILE A 75 -10.21 -3.61 22.09
CA ILE A 75 -10.32 -4.96 22.69
C ILE A 75 -9.05 -5.79 22.41
N THR A 76 -8.49 -5.66 21.20
CA THR A 76 -7.27 -6.39 20.78
C THR A 76 -5.97 -5.65 21.11
N LEU A 77 -6.01 -4.59 21.93
CA LEU A 77 -4.84 -3.80 22.32
C LEU A 77 -4.02 -3.27 21.11
N GLY A 78 -4.71 -2.92 20.03
CA GLY A 78 -4.12 -2.39 18.81
C GLY A 78 -3.69 -3.45 17.80
N LEU A 79 -3.73 -4.75 18.11
CA LEU A 79 -3.33 -5.81 17.17
C LEU A 79 -4.18 -5.82 15.90
N PHE A 80 -5.47 -5.51 16.01
CA PHE A 80 -6.36 -5.42 14.85
C PHE A 80 -6.00 -4.29 13.87
N SER A 81 -5.10 -3.37 14.25
CA SER A 81 -4.57 -2.37 13.32
C SER A 81 -3.80 -3.01 12.16
N ILE A 82 -3.11 -4.14 12.38
CA ILE A 82 -2.42 -4.89 11.33
C ILE A 82 -3.43 -5.42 10.32
N VAL A 83 -4.55 -5.97 10.81
CA VAL A 83 -5.66 -6.46 9.97
C VAL A 83 -6.23 -5.36 9.09
N VAL A 84 -6.39 -4.14 9.63
CA VAL A 84 -6.87 -3.01 8.81
C VAL A 84 -5.84 -2.60 7.75
N ASN A 85 -4.55 -2.58 8.08
CA ASN A 85 -3.52 -2.27 7.08
C ASN A 85 -3.46 -3.35 5.99
N MET A 86 -3.58 -4.62 6.35
CA MET A 86 -3.72 -5.73 5.40
C MET A 86 -4.96 -5.54 4.53
N ALA A 87 -6.11 -5.18 5.12
CA ALA A 87 -7.35 -4.96 4.38
C ALA A 87 -7.22 -3.85 3.34
N ILE A 88 -6.46 -2.79 3.60
CA ILE A 88 -6.23 -1.71 2.62
C ILE A 88 -5.44 -2.20 1.41
N ILE A 89 -4.40 -3.01 1.63
CA ILE A 89 -3.60 -3.59 0.54
C ILE A 89 -4.43 -4.62 -0.22
N TRP A 90 -5.27 -5.37 0.49
CA TRP A 90 -6.20 -6.30 -0.14
C TRP A 90 -7.27 -5.58 -0.97
N ILE A 91 -7.74 -4.40 -0.55
CA ILE A 91 -8.61 -3.54 -1.37
C ILE A 91 -7.89 -3.08 -2.64
N LEU A 92 -6.60 -2.72 -2.53
CA LEU A 92 -5.79 -2.38 -3.71
C LEU A 92 -5.72 -3.57 -4.68
N ASP A 93 -5.45 -4.76 -4.16
CA ASP A 93 -5.42 -6.03 -4.92
C ASP A 93 -6.76 -6.33 -5.60
N PHE A 94 -7.87 -6.03 -4.93
CA PHE A 94 -9.20 -6.20 -5.49
C PHE A 94 -9.53 -5.20 -6.61
N ILE A 95 -9.05 -3.95 -6.51
CA ILE A 95 -9.33 -2.89 -7.48
C ILE A 95 -8.45 -3.04 -8.73
N PHE A 96 -7.19 -3.44 -8.57
CA PHE A 96 -6.20 -3.47 -9.65
C PHE A 96 -5.79 -4.91 -9.96
N LYS A 97 -6.12 -5.39 -11.16
CA LYS A 97 -5.76 -6.75 -11.62
C LYS A 97 -4.25 -6.90 -11.87
N GLU A 98 -3.57 -5.77 -12.02
CA GLU A 98 -2.15 -5.65 -12.28
C GLU A 98 -1.30 -6.03 -11.07
N ILE A 99 -1.88 -6.13 -9.88
CA ILE A 99 -1.22 -6.66 -8.70
C ILE A 99 -1.95 -7.94 -8.26
N THR A 100 -1.20 -8.88 -7.70
CA THR A 100 -1.75 -10.05 -7.02
C THR A 100 -1.05 -10.21 -5.69
N VAL A 101 -1.82 -10.09 -4.60
CA VAL A 101 -1.34 -10.27 -3.23
C VAL A 101 -2.11 -11.40 -2.54
N PRO A 102 -1.51 -12.60 -2.39
CA PRO A 102 -2.18 -13.71 -1.73
C PRO A 102 -2.57 -13.40 -0.28
N TRP A 103 -3.75 -13.88 0.12
CA TRP A 103 -4.51 -13.45 1.31
C TRP A 103 -3.82 -13.53 2.68
N PHE A 104 -2.95 -14.51 2.92
CA PHE A 104 -2.42 -14.75 4.26
C PHE A 104 -0.99 -14.23 4.43
N TRP A 105 0.01 -15.09 4.19
CA TRP A 105 1.41 -14.78 4.46
C TRP A 105 1.93 -13.64 3.60
N PRO A 106 1.69 -13.61 2.28
CA PRO A 106 2.19 -12.52 1.45
C PRO A 106 1.58 -11.18 1.85
N LEU A 107 0.26 -11.10 2.04
CA LEU A 107 -0.42 -9.88 2.47
C LEU A 107 0.12 -9.34 3.80
N PHE A 108 0.38 -10.24 4.77
CA PHE A 108 0.99 -9.87 6.04
C PHE A 108 2.40 -9.28 5.86
N TYR A 109 3.29 -9.96 5.14
CA TYR A 109 4.65 -9.46 4.91
C TYR A 109 4.67 -8.17 4.11
N THR A 110 3.82 -8.04 3.09
CA THR A 110 3.63 -6.79 2.33
C THR A 110 3.21 -5.66 3.25
N THR A 111 2.30 -5.92 4.18
CA THR A 111 1.87 -4.92 5.18
C THR A 111 3.02 -4.46 6.05
N VAL A 112 3.83 -5.39 6.54
CA VAL A 112 5.00 -5.07 7.38
C VAL A 112 6.03 -4.25 6.60
N ILE A 113 6.30 -4.61 5.34
CA ILE A 113 7.25 -3.87 4.48
C ILE A 113 6.76 -2.45 4.21
N ILE A 114 5.47 -2.28 3.87
CA ILE A 114 4.91 -0.96 3.62
C ILE A 114 4.91 -0.11 4.90
N TRP A 115 4.63 -0.72 6.05
CA TRP A 115 4.74 -0.04 7.34
C TRP A 115 6.17 0.42 7.62
N PHE A 116 7.16 -0.43 7.35
CA PHE A 116 8.58 -0.09 7.52
C PHE A 116 9.03 1.02 6.57
N ALA A 117 8.64 0.94 5.29
CA ALA A 117 8.90 1.99 4.30
C ALA A 117 8.29 3.34 4.73
N ASN A 118 7.06 3.31 5.27
CA ASN A 118 6.42 4.51 5.82
C ASN A 118 7.23 5.13 6.97
N ILE A 119 7.78 4.32 7.88
CA ILE A 119 8.60 4.84 9.00
C ILE A 119 9.87 5.51 8.47
N ILE A 120 10.58 4.86 7.54
CA ILE A 120 11.81 5.41 6.97
C ILE A 120 11.52 6.75 6.28
N ILE A 121 10.52 6.78 5.40
CA ILE A 121 10.21 7.96 4.61
C ILE A 121 9.67 9.10 5.47
N GLN A 122 8.84 8.81 6.46
CA GLN A 122 8.40 9.85 7.41
C GLN A 122 9.59 10.40 8.20
N LYS A 123 10.53 9.54 8.62
CA LYS A 123 11.73 9.98 9.33
C LYS A 123 12.63 10.87 8.46
N PHE A 124 12.72 10.65 7.15
CA PHE A 124 13.51 11.55 6.28
C PHE A 124 12.73 12.83 5.92
N ILE A 125 11.49 12.72 5.46
CA ILE A 125 10.73 13.86 4.93
C ILE A 125 10.21 14.81 6.02
N ILE A 126 9.92 14.29 7.21
CA ILE A 126 9.31 15.09 8.31
C ILE A 126 10.39 15.58 9.29
N LYS A 127 11.52 14.88 9.42
CA LYS A 127 12.57 15.25 10.39
C LYS A 127 13.48 16.38 9.92
N ASP A 128 13.54 16.69 8.63
CA ASP A 128 14.40 17.77 8.11
C ASP A 128 13.92 19.19 8.49
N GLU A 129 12.86 19.34 9.29
CA GLU A 129 12.30 20.65 9.68
C GLU A 129 12.15 20.90 11.20
N ASP A 130 12.64 20.01 12.09
CA ASP A 130 12.70 20.25 13.54
C ASP A 130 14.13 20.55 14.04
#